data_AF-W4SKU6-F1
#
_entry.id   AF-W4SKU6-F1
#
_cell.length_a   1.000
_cell.length_b   1.000
_cell.length_c   1.000
_cell.angle_alpha   90.00
_cell.angle_beta   90.00
_cell.angle_gamma   90.00
#
_symmetry.space_group_name_H-M   'P 1'
#
loop_
_entity.id
_entity.type
_entity.pdbx_description
1 polymer ?
#
loop_
_entity_poly.entity_id
_entity_poly.type
_entity_poly.pdbx_seq_one_letter_code
_entity_poly.pdbx_strand_id
1 'polypeptide(L)'
;MDSLTGQRQPLAPWVAGALPADDIATPTNVSIDELRRLFADPAGQFLRHRLGMRLPDPAGEDSDLEPLLAPTRGLEQYGLQQHMFDAALAGDTERLYERLRARALLPSGPLGRRQLDERVAQLRPYAEAFRQWRGEAPAQSRRLQVQIGQT
;
A
#
# COMPACT_ATOMS: atom_id res chain seq x y z
N MET A 1 -39.65 -6.59 -11.19
CA MET A 1 -38.36 -6.21 -10.57
C MET A 1 -37.31 -6.53 -11.62
N ASP A 2 -37.15 -5.62 -12.58
CA ASP A 2 -36.36 -5.87 -13.79
C ASP A 2 -34.88 -5.63 -13.49
N SER A 3 -34.08 -6.68 -13.67
CA SER A 3 -32.63 -6.61 -13.54
C SER A 3 -32.06 -5.93 -14.78
N LEU A 4 -31.26 -4.88 -14.60
CA LEU A 4 -30.47 -4.25 -15.65
C LEU A 4 -29.32 -5.20 -16.07
N THR A 5 -29.63 -6.25 -16.82
CA THR A 5 -28.63 -7.10 -17.47
C THR A 5 -28.15 -6.42 -18.75
N GLY A 6 -27.23 -5.45 -18.61
CA GLY A 6 -26.50 -4.89 -19.75
C GLY A 6 -25.45 -5.88 -20.27
N GLN A 7 -25.41 -6.12 -21.59
CA GLN A 7 -24.32 -6.85 -22.21
C GLN A 7 -23.00 -6.11 -21.98
N ARG A 8 -22.02 -6.79 -21.37
CA ARG A 8 -20.67 -6.23 -21.19
C ARG A 8 -20.01 -6.06 -22.56
N GLN A 9 -19.85 -4.82 -23.00
CA GLN A 9 -19.03 -4.49 -24.16
C GLN A 9 -17.63 -4.07 -23.72
N PRO A 10 -16.57 -4.50 -24.43
CA PRO A 10 -15.23 -4.00 -24.17
C PRO A 10 -15.20 -2.49 -24.42
N LEU A 11 -14.58 -1.72 -23.49
CA LEU A 11 -14.33 -0.31 -23.73
C LEU A 11 -13.36 -0.17 -24.91
N ALA A 12 -13.62 0.80 -25.78
CA ALA A 12 -12.64 1.20 -26.78
C ALA A 12 -11.32 1.59 -26.09
N PRO A 13 -10.16 1.34 -26.72
CA PRO A 13 -8.89 1.79 -26.19
C PRO A 13 -8.92 3.29 -26.00
N TRP A 14 -8.42 3.74 -24.84
CA TRP A 14 -8.49 5.15 -24.47
C TRP A 14 -7.68 6.05 -25.41
N VAL A 15 -6.64 5.51 -26.04
CA VAL A 15 -5.87 6.15 -27.11
C VAL A 15 -5.87 5.23 -28.32
N ALA A 16 -6.41 5.70 -29.45
CA ALA A 16 -6.57 4.90 -30.67
C ALA A 16 -5.32 4.89 -31.59
N GLY A 17 -4.23 5.54 -31.19
CA GLY A 17 -3.02 5.70 -32.00
C GLY A 17 -1.79 6.03 -31.17
N ALA A 18 -0.64 6.14 -31.83
CA ALA A 18 0.59 6.55 -31.16
C ALA A 18 0.44 7.99 -30.64
N LEU A 19 0.86 8.21 -29.40
CA LEU A 19 0.93 9.55 -28.85
C LEU A 19 2.08 10.30 -29.52
N PRO A 20 1.95 11.63 -29.71
CA PRO A 20 3.06 12.43 -30.24
C PRO A 20 4.30 12.22 -29.38
N ALA A 21 5.47 12.22 -30.00
CA ALA A 21 6.73 12.21 -29.24
C ALA A 21 6.72 13.40 -28.28
N ASP A 22 7.24 13.18 -27.08
CA ASP A 22 7.41 14.27 -26.11
C ASP A 22 8.83 14.80 -26.29
N ASP A 23 8.99 16.12 -26.22
CA ASP A 23 10.26 16.80 -26.38
C ASP A 23 11.17 16.59 -25.16
N ILE A 24 10.64 15.98 -24.09
CA ILE A 24 11.41 15.59 -22.91
C ILE A 24 12.33 14.42 -23.27
N ALA A 25 13.64 14.69 -23.28
CA ALA A 25 14.66 13.68 -23.43
C ALA A 25 14.46 12.54 -22.42
N THR A 26 14.52 11.30 -22.90
CA THR A 26 14.46 10.13 -22.01
C THR A 26 15.61 10.21 -21.00
N PRO A 27 15.33 10.15 -19.69
CA PRO A 27 16.37 10.28 -18.69
C PRO A 27 17.36 9.12 -18.82
N THR A 28 18.65 9.43 -18.87
CA THR A 28 19.73 8.42 -18.92
C THR A 28 19.80 7.59 -17.65
N ASN A 29 19.31 8.15 -16.52
CA ASN A 29 19.28 7.51 -15.22
C ASN A 29 17.89 7.64 -14.62
N VAL A 30 17.37 6.55 -14.05
CA VAL A 30 16.09 6.53 -13.33
C VAL A 30 16.32 5.95 -11.95
N SER A 31 15.70 6.55 -10.93
CA SER A 31 15.75 6.03 -9.57
C SER A 31 14.89 4.76 -9.44
N ILE A 32 15.26 3.87 -8.52
CA ILE A 32 14.45 2.68 -8.21
C ILE A 32 13.04 3.08 -7.75
N ASP A 33 12.90 4.21 -7.07
CA ASP A 33 11.59 4.72 -6.63
C ASP A 33 10.70 5.16 -7.80
N GLU A 34 11.25 5.74 -8.86
CA GLU A 34 10.50 6.07 -10.07
C GLU A 34 10.03 4.81 -10.79
N LEU A 35 10.89 3.80 -10.92
CA LEU A 35 10.50 2.50 -11.47
C LEU A 35 9.40 1.84 -10.63
N ARG A 36 9.55 1.83 -9.29
CA ARG A 36 8.54 1.28 -8.37
C ARG A 36 7.20 1.99 -8.54
N ARG A 37 7.20 3.34 -8.63
CA ARG A 37 5.99 4.14 -8.83
C ARG A 37 5.33 3.86 -10.20
N LEU A 38 6.12 3.66 -11.25
CA LEU A 38 5.63 3.29 -12.59
C LEU A 38 4.99 1.91 -12.60
N PHE A 39 5.64 0.91 -12.00
CA PHE A 39 5.10 -0.45 -11.99
C PHE A 39 3.92 -0.63 -11.04
N ALA A 40 3.83 0.16 -9.97
CA ALA A 40 2.69 0.12 -9.05
C ALA A 40 1.42 0.77 -9.64
N ASP A 41 1.57 1.82 -10.47
CA ASP A 41 0.46 2.55 -11.08
C ASP A 41 0.85 3.09 -12.48
N PRO A 42 0.93 2.21 -13.50
CA PRO A 42 1.40 2.61 -14.83
C PRO A 42 0.45 3.59 -15.51
N ALA A 43 -0.86 3.42 -15.30
CA ALA A 43 -1.87 4.32 -15.84
C ALA A 43 -1.75 5.72 -15.21
N GLY A 44 -1.65 5.83 -13.88
CA GLY A 44 -1.50 7.12 -13.22
C GLY A 44 -0.16 7.80 -13.54
N GLN A 45 0.94 7.06 -13.68
CA GLN A 45 2.20 7.65 -14.15
C GLN A 45 2.09 8.15 -15.59
N PHE A 46 1.42 7.42 -16.47
CA PHE A 46 1.15 7.86 -17.82
C PHE A 46 0.36 9.19 -17.82
N LEU A 47 -0.73 9.27 -17.05
CA LEU A 47 -1.52 10.50 -16.93
C LEU A 47 -0.68 11.69 -16.45
N ARG A 48 0.14 11.47 -15.42
CA ARG A 48 0.97 12.52 -14.82
C ARG A 48 2.07 13.00 -15.75
N HIS A 49 2.82 12.07 -16.35
CA HIS A 49 4.02 12.39 -17.13
C HIS A 49 3.72 12.71 -18.58
N ARG A 50 2.74 12.05 -19.21
CA ARG A 50 2.43 12.22 -20.64
C ARG A 50 1.32 13.22 -20.92
N LEU A 51 0.41 13.42 -19.97
CA LEU A 51 -0.76 14.26 -20.18
C LEU A 51 -0.86 15.41 -19.17
N GLY A 52 0.08 15.50 -18.22
CA GLY A 52 0.09 16.56 -17.20
C GLY A 52 -1.14 16.50 -16.27
N MET A 53 -1.80 15.35 -16.17
CA MET A 53 -3.05 15.17 -15.43
C MET A 53 -2.84 14.38 -14.15
N ARG A 54 -3.52 14.78 -13.08
CA ARG A 54 -3.70 13.99 -11.86
C ARG A 54 -5.19 13.83 -11.59
N LEU A 55 -5.67 12.60 -11.50
CA LEU A 55 -7.04 12.38 -11.02
C LEU A 55 -7.13 12.78 -9.55
N PRO A 56 -8.23 13.41 -9.14
CA PRO A 56 -8.50 13.63 -7.74
C PRO A 56 -8.60 12.28 -7.03
N ASP A 57 -8.01 12.19 -5.85
CA ASP A 57 -8.22 11.05 -4.98
C ASP A 57 -9.72 11.01 -4.60
N PRO A 58 -10.36 9.83 -4.60
CA PRO A 58 -11.75 9.74 -4.18
C PRO A 58 -11.86 10.29 -2.75
N ALA A 59 -12.87 11.13 -2.50
CA ALA A 59 -13.11 11.64 -1.17
C ALA A 59 -13.22 10.47 -0.18
N GLY A 60 -12.49 10.55 0.93
CA GLY A 60 -12.69 9.61 2.03
C GLY A 60 -14.12 9.73 2.55
N GLU A 61 -14.74 8.60 2.87
CA GLU A 61 -15.98 8.62 3.65
C GLU A 61 -15.62 8.99 5.09
N ASP A 62 -15.89 10.24 5.47
CA ASP A 62 -15.87 10.63 6.87
C ASP A 62 -17.11 10.03 7.54
N SER A 63 -16.88 9.04 8.41
CA SER A 63 -17.92 8.41 9.21
C SER A 63 -17.83 8.90 10.65
N ASP A 64 -18.89 9.55 11.13
CA ASP A 64 -19.05 9.95 12.54
C ASP A 64 -19.28 8.75 13.49
N LEU A 65 -19.41 7.54 12.94
CA LEU A 65 -19.56 6.31 13.71
C LEU A 65 -18.20 5.64 13.97
N GLU A 66 -18.01 5.18 15.21
CA GLU A 66 -16.88 4.31 15.53
C GLU A 66 -16.94 3.04 14.66
N PRO A 67 -15.86 2.69 13.95
CA PRO A 67 -15.87 1.54 13.06
C PRO A 67 -15.93 0.25 13.89
N LEU A 68 -16.85 -0.64 13.52
CA LEU A 68 -16.96 -1.98 14.11
C LEU A 68 -15.85 -2.93 13.62
N LEU A 69 -15.14 -2.55 12.56
CA LEU A 69 -14.08 -3.34 11.95
C LEU A 69 -12.80 -2.51 11.91
N ALA A 70 -11.65 -3.16 12.12
CA ALA A 70 -10.37 -2.53 11.86
C ALA A 70 -10.27 -2.06 10.38
N PRO A 71 -9.50 -1.00 10.09
CA PRO A 71 -9.30 -0.52 8.73
C PRO A 71 -8.90 -1.65 7.77
N THR A 72 -9.64 -1.80 6.68
CA THR A 72 -9.45 -2.91 5.72
C THR A 72 -8.72 -2.50 4.45
N ARG A 73 -8.50 -1.19 4.24
CA ARG A 73 -7.83 -0.61 3.07
C ARG A 73 -7.15 0.71 3.45
N GLY A 74 -6.31 1.22 2.55
CA GLY A 74 -5.78 2.58 2.63
C GLY A 74 -4.68 2.77 3.68
N LEU A 75 -4.41 4.05 3.99
CA LEU A 75 -3.29 4.45 4.86
C LEU A 75 -3.47 3.97 6.29
N GLU A 76 -4.69 3.96 6.80
CA GLU A 76 -4.98 3.50 8.17
C GLU A 76 -4.71 2.01 8.33
N GLN A 77 -5.10 1.19 7.35
CA GLN A 77 -4.75 -0.23 7.35
C GLN A 77 -3.24 -0.41 7.33
N TYR A 78 -2.54 0.33 6.46
CA TYR A 78 -1.08 0.25 6.37
C TYR A 78 -0.42 0.64 7.69
N GLY A 79 -0.83 1.75 8.31
CA GLY A 79 -0.31 2.20 9.60
C GLY A 79 -0.58 1.19 10.72
N LEU A 80 -1.79 0.60 10.75
CA LEU A 80 -2.14 -0.46 11.69
C LEU A 80 -1.24 -1.70 11.50
N GLN A 81 -1.07 -2.16 10.26
CA GLN A 81 -0.21 -3.31 9.94
C GLN A 81 1.25 -3.05 10.36
N GLN A 82 1.77 -1.86 10.10
CA GLN A 82 3.12 -1.48 10.48
C GLN A 82 3.30 -1.52 12.02
N HIS A 83 2.39 -0.90 12.77
CA HIS A 83 2.43 -0.94 14.24
C HIS A 83 2.36 -2.36 14.81
N MET A 84 1.52 -3.20 14.22
CA MET A 84 1.39 -4.60 14.63
C MET A 84 2.64 -5.41 14.32
N PHE A 85 3.22 -5.23 13.13
CA PHE A 85 4.43 -5.92 12.72
C PHE A 85 5.63 -5.51 13.59
N ASP A 86 5.81 -4.21 13.82
CA ASP A 86 6.88 -3.69 14.67
C ASP A 86 6.77 -4.22 16.11
N ALA A 87 5.56 -4.27 16.66
CA ALA A 87 5.31 -4.86 17.97
C ALA A 87 5.57 -6.37 18.01
N ALA A 88 5.14 -7.12 16.99
CA ALA A 88 5.42 -8.56 16.89
C ALA A 88 6.92 -8.85 16.74
N LEU A 89 7.64 -8.01 16.00
CA LEU A 89 9.09 -8.10 15.83
C LEU A 89 9.84 -7.81 17.13
N ALA A 90 9.41 -6.79 17.88
CA ALA A 90 9.96 -6.43 19.18
C ALA A 90 9.55 -7.37 20.33
N GLY A 91 8.50 -8.19 20.14
CA GLY A 91 7.89 -8.98 21.21
C GLY A 91 7.07 -8.15 22.21
N ASP A 92 6.71 -6.91 21.86
CA ASP A 92 5.98 -5.97 22.72
C ASP A 92 4.50 -5.89 22.32
N THR A 93 3.78 -7.01 22.45
CA THR A 93 2.35 -7.09 22.10
C THR A 93 1.42 -6.86 23.29
N GLU A 94 1.90 -6.93 24.54
CA GLU A 94 1.04 -6.89 25.74
C GLU A 94 0.21 -5.60 25.85
N ARG A 95 0.79 -4.44 25.54
CA ARG A 95 0.09 -3.14 25.57
C ARG A 95 -0.34 -2.64 24.20
N LEU A 96 -0.22 -3.47 23.17
CA LEU A 96 -0.49 -3.07 21.78
C LEU A 96 -1.94 -2.64 21.59
N TYR A 97 -2.89 -3.36 22.19
CA TYR A 97 -4.32 -3.02 22.10
C TYR A 97 -4.61 -1.60 22.62
N GLU A 98 -4.13 -1.25 23.82
CA GLU A 98 -4.41 0.07 24.42
C GLU A 98 -3.79 1.20 23.58
N ARG A 99 -2.59 0.99 23.03
CA ARG A 99 -1.93 1.96 22.15
C ARG A 99 -2.69 2.19 20.84
N LEU A 100 -3.19 1.12 20.20
CA LEU A 100 -3.93 1.21 18.95
C LEU A 100 -5.33 1.80 19.16
N ARG A 101 -6.00 1.40 20.24
CA ARG A 101 -7.32 1.93 20.63
C ARG A 101 -7.25 3.44 20.91
N ALA A 102 -6.23 3.90 21.61
CA ALA A 102 -6.04 5.33 21.89
C ALA A 102 -5.88 6.20 20.63
N ARG A 103 -5.61 5.56 19.47
CA ARG A 103 -5.49 6.20 18.15
C ARG A 103 -6.71 5.94 17.26
N ALA A 104 -7.79 5.40 17.81
CA ALA A 104 -8.99 4.98 17.08
C ALA A 104 -8.73 3.96 15.94
N LEU A 105 -7.60 3.24 15.98
CA LEU A 105 -7.23 2.26 14.95
C LEU A 105 -7.88 0.88 15.16
N LEU A 106 -8.46 0.65 16.34
CA LEU A 106 -9.17 -0.58 16.67
C LEU A 106 -10.47 -0.27 17.42
N PRO A 107 -11.53 -1.08 17.21
CA PRO A 107 -12.76 -0.99 17.96
C PRO A 107 -12.52 -1.17 19.46
N SER A 108 -13.34 -0.52 20.28
CA SER A 108 -13.31 -0.73 21.73
C SER A 108 -13.88 -2.11 22.13
N GLY A 109 -13.40 -2.63 23.26
CA GLY A 109 -13.96 -3.81 23.92
C GLY A 109 -13.43 -5.15 23.41
N PRO A 110 -14.12 -6.27 23.75
CA PRO A 110 -13.65 -7.62 23.46
C PRO A 110 -13.49 -7.91 21.96
N LEU A 111 -14.30 -7.28 21.12
CA LEU A 111 -14.28 -7.46 19.68
C LEU A 111 -12.99 -6.91 19.06
N GLY A 112 -12.54 -5.72 19.46
CA GLY A 112 -11.26 -5.17 19.02
C GLY A 112 -10.06 -5.97 19.53
N ARG A 113 -10.13 -6.49 20.77
CA ARG A 113 -9.09 -7.38 21.32
C ARG A 113 -8.94 -8.66 20.49
N ARG A 114 -10.05 -9.34 20.17
CA ARG A 114 -10.01 -10.54 19.32
C ARG A 114 -9.48 -10.26 17.92
N GLN A 115 -9.91 -9.17 17.29
CA GLN A 115 -9.39 -8.78 15.98
C GLN A 115 -7.87 -8.55 16.03
N LEU A 116 -7.35 -7.92 17.09
CA LEU A 116 -5.92 -7.77 17.27
C LEU A 116 -5.22 -9.13 17.43
N ASP A 117 -5.73 -9.99 18.31
CA ASP A 117 -5.12 -11.29 18.61
C ASP A 117 -5.01 -12.16 17.35
N GLU A 118 -6.07 -12.23 16.55
CA GLU A 118 -6.10 -12.97 15.28
C GLU A 118 -5.06 -12.44 14.29
N ARG A 119 -4.95 -11.11 14.18
CA ARG A 119 -4.02 -10.46 13.25
C ARG A 119 -2.57 -10.59 13.73
N VAL A 120 -2.30 -10.47 15.03
CA VAL A 120 -0.97 -10.73 15.60
C VAL A 120 -0.57 -12.18 15.38
N ALA A 121 -1.49 -13.13 15.58
CA ALA A 121 -1.23 -14.54 15.33
C ALA A 121 -0.87 -14.81 13.86
N GLN A 122 -1.53 -14.15 12.90
CA GLN A 122 -1.20 -14.24 11.48
C GLN A 122 0.17 -13.63 11.13
N LEU A 123 0.56 -12.54 11.79
CA LEU A 123 1.83 -11.85 11.54
C LEU A 123 3.03 -12.54 12.19
N ARG A 124 2.83 -13.28 13.28
CA ARG A 124 3.91 -13.87 14.07
C ARG A 124 4.89 -14.74 13.26
N PRO A 125 4.46 -15.64 12.36
CA PRO A 125 5.39 -16.43 11.55
C PRO A 125 6.26 -15.55 10.64
N TYR A 126 5.71 -14.46 10.10
CA TYR A 126 6.45 -13.53 9.26
C TYR A 126 7.45 -12.70 10.07
N ALA A 127 7.07 -12.24 11.25
CA ALA A 127 7.97 -11.52 12.15
C ALA A 127 9.12 -12.41 12.62
N GLU A 128 8.85 -13.69 12.90
CA GLU A 128 9.87 -14.69 13.23
C GLU A 128 10.81 -14.97 12.05
N ALA A 129 10.28 -15.24 10.87
CA ALA A 129 11.08 -15.44 9.66
C ALA A 129 11.95 -14.22 9.33
N PHE A 130 11.38 -13.02 9.45
CA PHE A 130 12.11 -11.76 9.25
C PHE A 130 13.23 -11.59 10.28
N ARG A 131 12.96 -11.85 11.56
CA ARG A 131 13.96 -11.80 12.64
C ARG A 131 15.10 -12.79 12.40
N GLN A 132 14.79 -14.02 12.00
CA GLN A 132 15.78 -15.05 11.69
C GLN A 132 16.65 -14.64 10.49
N TRP A 133 16.03 -14.14 9.42
CA TRP A 133 16.75 -13.69 8.23
C TRP A 133 17.63 -12.46 8.51
N ARG A 134 17.11 -11.47 9.25
CA ARG A 134 17.83 -10.25 9.59
C ARG A 134 19.00 -10.53 10.54
N GLY A 135 18.83 -11.46 11.48
CA GLY A 135 19.76 -11.65 12.59
C GLY A 135 19.94 -10.35 13.40
N GLU A 136 21.17 -10.09 13.82
CA GLU A 136 21.54 -8.88 14.56
C GLU A 136 21.97 -7.72 13.64
N ALA A 137 21.87 -7.88 12.32
CA ALA A 137 22.36 -6.88 11.39
C ALA A 137 21.58 -5.55 11.54
N PRO A 138 22.28 -4.41 11.73
CA PRO A 138 21.64 -3.11 11.69
C PRO A 138 21.10 -2.84 10.28
N ALA A 139 20.00 -2.10 10.18
CA ALA A 139 19.49 -1.68 8.87
C ALA A 139 20.51 -0.74 8.22
N GLN A 140 20.89 -1.01 6.97
CA GLN A 140 21.85 -0.21 6.23
C GLN A 140 21.23 0.29 4.93
N SER A 141 21.24 1.60 4.73
CA SER A 141 20.90 2.21 3.44
C SER A 141 22.13 2.15 2.53
N ARG A 142 22.03 1.39 1.44
CA ARG A 142 23.09 1.30 0.42
C ARG A 142 22.64 1.96 -0.86
N ARG A 143 23.46 2.85 -1.41
CA ARG A 143 23.28 3.34 -2.78
C ARG A 143 23.78 2.25 -3.73
N LEU A 144 22.89 1.73 -4.55
CA LEU A 144 23.20 0.77 -5.61
C LEU A 144 22.99 1.45 -6.96
N GLN A 145 23.96 1.29 -7.86
CA GLN A 145 23.82 1.69 -9.25
C GLN A 145 24.00 0.43 -10.09
N VAL A 146 22.99 0.10 -10.88
CA VAL A 146 22.97 -1.09 -11.74
C VAL A 146 22.79 -0.61 -13.17
N GLN A 147 23.66 -1.07 -14.07
CA GLN A 147 23.46 -0.87 -15.50
C GLN A 147 22.46 -1.91 -16.00
N ILE A 148 21.41 -1.45 -16.66
CA ILE A 148 20.38 -2.32 -17.25
C ILE A 148 20.56 -2.28 -18.78
N GLY A 149 20.68 -3.44 -19.43
CA GLY A 149 20.70 -3.56 -20.89
C GLY A 149 22.08 -3.54 -21.56
N GLN A 150 22.95 -4.50 -21.23
CA GLN A 150 24.14 -4.83 -22.02
C GLN A 150 23.96 -6.26 -22.56
N THR A 151 23.41 -6.39 -23.77
CA THR A 151 23.57 -7.57 -24.63
C THR A 151 23.81 -7.08 -26.05
#